data_AF-A0A1Z3HNR7-F1
#
_entry.id   AF-A0A1Z3HNR7-F1
#
_cell.length_a   1.000
_cell.length_b   1.000
_cell.length_c   1.000
_cell.angle_alpha   90.00
_cell.angle_beta   90.00
_cell.angle_gamma   90.00
#
_symmetry.space_group_name_H-M   'P 1'
#
loop_
_entity.id
_entity.type
_entity.pdbx_description
1 polymer ?
#
loop_
_entity_poly.entity_id
_entity_poly.type
_entity_poly.pdbx_seq_one_letter_code
_entity_poly.pdbx_strand_id
1 'polypeptide(L)'
;MQLFPLSYLYLQTLQRQPWPCRCRPQITLDSNRLFSAVFQQQGFIRLYRACAESLASENASRLAAMQIAEKNIEERLAELKTTFQQQRQDTITDELLDIISGFEALAPPAHGG
;
A
#
# COMPACT_ATOMS: atom_id res chain seq x y z
N MET A 1 8.38 11.34 -19.20
CA MET A 1 7.87 12.65 -18.73
C MET A 1 8.61 13.76 -19.45
N GLN A 2 7.91 14.59 -20.23
CA GLN A 2 8.50 15.78 -20.83
C GLN A 2 8.55 16.88 -19.77
N LEU A 3 9.74 17.19 -19.26
CA LEU A 3 9.94 18.11 -18.13
C LEU A 3 9.51 19.55 -18.46
N PHE A 4 9.51 19.92 -19.76
CA PHE A 4 9.29 21.28 -20.20
C PHE A 4 8.20 21.39 -21.28
N PRO A 5 7.13 22.18 -21.09
CA PRO A 5 6.04 22.31 -22.05
C PRO A 5 6.29 23.34 -23.15
N LEU A 6 7.41 24.08 -23.18
CA LEU A 6 7.70 24.94 -24.34
C LEU A 6 8.26 24.11 -25.50
N SER A 7 7.50 23.09 -25.91
CA SER A 7 7.71 22.55 -27.25
C SER A 7 7.35 23.65 -28.24
N TYR A 8 8.11 23.72 -29.33
CA TYR A 8 7.81 24.66 -30.41
C TYR A 8 6.36 24.52 -30.90
N LEU A 9 5.84 23.29 -30.93
CA LEU A 9 4.44 22.98 -31.24
C LEU A 9 3.47 23.59 -30.21
N TYR A 10 3.74 23.48 -28.92
CA TYR A 10 2.91 24.10 -27.88
C TYR A 10 2.90 25.63 -27.99
N LEU A 11 4.06 26.24 -28.25
CA LEU A 11 4.14 27.70 -28.49
C LEU A 11 3.33 28.12 -29.73
N GLN A 12 3.38 27.34 -30.81
CA GLN A 12 2.53 27.58 -31.98
C GLN A 12 1.04 27.48 -31.64
N THR A 13 0.63 26.53 -30.79
CA THR A 13 -0.77 26.44 -30.36
C THR A 13 -1.20 27.65 -29.52
N LEU A 14 -0.33 28.13 -28.62
CA LEU A 14 -0.60 29.31 -27.80
C LEU A 14 -0.68 30.59 -28.64
N GLN A 15 0.16 30.74 -29.68
CA GLN A 15 0.07 31.88 -30.59
C GLN A 15 -1.25 31.92 -31.37
N ARG A 16 -1.83 30.75 -31.67
CA ARG A 16 -3.10 30.64 -32.41
C ARG A 16 -4.33 30.79 -31.52
N GLN A 17 -4.20 30.63 -30.21
CA GLN A 17 -5.33 30.76 -29.30
C GLN A 17 -5.66 32.24 -29.04
N PRO A 18 -6.94 32.64 -29.15
CA PRO A 18 -7.34 33.98 -28.72
C PRO A 18 -7.13 34.10 -27.21
N TRP A 19 -6.75 35.29 -26.76
CA TRP A 19 -6.60 35.55 -25.33
C TRP A 19 -7.95 35.26 -24.62
N PRO A 20 -7.97 34.48 -23.54
CA PRO A 20 -9.21 33.98 -22.95
C PRO A 20 -10.07 35.08 -22.31
N CYS A 21 -9.50 36.26 -22.05
CA CYS A 21 -10.19 37.40 -21.44
C CYS A 21 -10.12 38.65 -22.32
N ARG A 22 -10.91 39.68 -21.99
CA ARG A 22 -10.84 40.99 -22.71
C ARG A 22 -9.69 41.88 -22.23
N CYS A 23 -8.96 41.48 -21.19
CA CYS A 23 -7.84 42.22 -20.64
C CYS A 23 -6.53 41.46 -20.90
N ARG A 24 -5.62 42.07 -21.66
CA ARG A 24 -4.26 41.56 -21.82
C ARG A 24 -3.44 41.92 -20.57
N PRO A 25 -2.52 41.06 -20.13
CA PRO A 25 -1.69 41.33 -18.97
C PRO A 25 -0.76 42.49 -19.29
N GLN A 26 -0.68 43.45 -18.37
CA GLN A 26 0.27 44.52 -18.48
C GLN A 26 1.66 43.99 -18.09
N ILE A 27 2.57 43.96 -19.06
CA ILE A 27 3.96 43.55 -18.83
C ILE A 27 4.74 44.81 -18.44
N THR A 28 5.15 44.86 -17.18
CA THR A 28 5.95 45.98 -16.63
C THR A 28 7.44 45.67 -16.59
N LEU A 29 7.83 44.40 -16.72
CA LEU A 29 9.22 43.94 -16.73
C LEU A 29 9.81 43.86 -18.13
N ASP A 30 11.13 43.97 -18.21
CA ASP A 30 11.89 43.59 -19.41
C ASP A 30 11.61 42.12 -19.81
N SER A 31 11.51 41.88 -21.11
CA SER A 31 11.10 40.59 -21.69
C SER A 31 12.01 39.44 -21.26
N ASN A 32 13.33 39.66 -21.21
CA ASN A 32 14.29 38.61 -20.82
C ASN A 32 14.15 38.28 -19.33
N ARG A 33 13.93 39.29 -18.49
CA ARG A 33 13.72 39.09 -17.05
C ARG A 33 12.41 38.36 -16.77
N LEU A 34 11.32 38.75 -17.44
CA LEU A 34 10.03 38.08 -17.31
C LEU A 34 10.14 36.61 -17.73
N PHE A 35 10.74 36.34 -18.90
CA PHE A 35 10.93 34.98 -19.39
C PHE A 35 11.72 34.13 -18.41
N SER A 36 12.87 34.63 -17.94
CA SER A 36 13.72 33.90 -16.99
C SER A 36 12.99 33.60 -15.68
N ALA A 37 12.25 34.58 -15.13
CA ALA A 37 11.52 34.41 -13.89
C ALA A 37 10.40 33.36 -14.03
N VAL A 38 9.58 33.45 -15.08
CA VAL A 38 8.52 32.48 -15.33
C VAL A 38 9.09 31.10 -15.61
N PHE A 39 10.18 31.01 -16.39
CA PHE A 39 10.86 29.75 -16.68
C PHE A 39 11.32 29.04 -15.39
N GLN A 40 12.03 29.78 -14.52
CA GLN A 40 12.51 29.23 -13.24
C GLN A 40 11.36 28.81 -12.33
N GLN A 41 10.32 29.64 -12.23
CA GLN A 41 9.16 29.34 -11.39
C GLN A 41 8.38 28.11 -11.90
N GLN A 42 8.23 27.96 -13.22
CA GLN A 42 7.61 26.78 -13.82
C GLN A 42 8.42 25.51 -13.53
N GLY A 43 9.76 25.59 -13.62
CA GLY A 43 10.64 24.48 -13.24
C GLY A 43 10.45 24.08 -11.78
N PHE A 44 10.46 25.04 -10.86
CA PHE A 44 10.24 24.82 -9.43
C PHE A 44 8.89 24.15 -9.14
N ILE A 45 7.79 24.70 -9.69
CA ILE A 45 6.45 24.17 -9.47
C ILE A 45 6.33 22.72 -9.97
N ARG A 46 6.91 22.41 -11.14
CA ARG A 46 6.85 21.06 -11.72
C ARG A 46 7.66 20.06 -10.91
N LEU A 47 8.87 20.43 -10.48
CA LEU A 47 9.71 19.59 -9.62
C LEU A 47 9.03 19.33 -8.28
N TYR A 48 8.56 20.38 -7.62
CA TYR A 48 7.85 20.27 -6.35
C TYR A 48 6.63 19.35 -6.47
N ARG A 49 5.82 19.55 -7.52
CA ARG A 49 4.65 18.70 -7.78
C ARG A 49 5.05 17.24 -8.01
N ALA A 50 6.07 16.97 -8.82
CA ALA A 50 6.54 15.61 -9.07
C ALA A 50 7.02 14.93 -7.77
N CYS A 51 7.75 15.65 -6.93
CA CYS A 51 8.16 15.14 -5.61
C CYS A 51 6.96 14.85 -4.70
N ALA A 52 5.98 15.76 -4.65
CA ALA A 52 4.77 15.58 -3.85
C ALA A 52 3.94 14.39 -4.33
N GLU A 53 3.77 14.23 -5.65
CA GLU A 53 3.09 13.09 -6.25
C GLU A 53 3.83 11.78 -5.97
N SER A 54 5.17 11.77 -6.05
CA SER A 54 6.00 10.61 -5.70
C SER A 54 5.83 10.19 -4.24
N LEU A 55 5.88 11.15 -3.31
CA LEU A 55 5.72 10.88 -1.88
C LEU A 55 4.32 10.32 -1.56
N ALA A 56 3.29 10.92 -2.15
CA ALA A 56 1.92 10.44 -2.01
C ALA A 56 1.76 9.02 -2.56
N SER A 57 2.34 8.74 -3.73
CA SER A 57 2.30 7.41 -4.35
C SER A 57 3.05 6.37 -3.54
N GLU A 58 4.22 6.71 -2.99
CA GLU A 58 4.99 5.82 -2.11
C GLU A 58 4.21 5.48 -0.85
N ASN A 59 3.63 6.48 -0.18
CA ASN A 59 2.86 6.25 1.03
C ASN A 59 1.61 5.38 0.75
N ALA A 60 0.92 5.62 -0.37
CA ALA A 60 -0.20 4.79 -0.79
C ALA A 60 0.24 3.33 -1.06
N SER A 61 1.35 3.13 -1.76
CA SER A 61 1.91 1.80 -2.02
C SER A 61 2.31 1.09 -0.73
N ARG A 62 2.95 1.80 0.20
CA ARG A 62 3.32 1.28 1.53
C ARG A 62 2.10 0.87 2.33
N LEU A 63 1.04 1.68 2.36
CA LEU A 63 -0.21 1.35 3.05
C LEU A 63 -0.86 0.10 2.46
N ALA A 64 -0.95 0.00 1.13
CA ALA A 64 -1.51 -1.18 0.47
C ALA A 64 -0.70 -2.45 0.78
N ALA A 65 0.64 -2.37 0.76
CA ALA A 65 1.51 -3.49 1.12
C ALA A 65 1.32 -3.92 2.59
N MET A 66 1.18 -2.96 3.50
CA MET A 66 0.94 -3.25 4.92
C MET A 66 -0.43 -3.89 5.16
N GLN A 67 -1.48 -3.45 4.46
CA GLN A 67 -2.81 -4.07 4.55
C GLN A 67 -2.80 -5.53 4.08
N ILE A 68 -2.05 -5.84 3.02
CA ILE A 68 -1.85 -7.22 2.57
C ILE A 68 -1.10 -8.03 3.63
N ALA A 69 -0.04 -7.46 4.20
CA ALA A 69 0.72 -8.13 5.27
C ALA A 69 -0.14 -8.39 6.51
N GLU A 70 -0.96 -7.43 6.93
CA GLU A 70 -1.91 -7.55 8.04
C GLU A 70 -2.89 -8.70 7.80
N LYS A 71 -3.55 -8.73 6.64
CA LYS A 71 -4.45 -9.83 6.26
C LYS A 71 -3.76 -11.18 6.30
N ASN A 72 -2.55 -11.28 5.75
CA ASN A 72 -1.78 -12.53 5.77
C ASN A 72 -1.43 -12.97 7.20
N ILE A 73 -1.12 -12.03 8.10
CA ILE A 73 -0.85 -12.33 9.51
C ILE A 73 -2.11 -12.85 10.19
N GLU A 74 -3.28 -12.23 9.94
CA GLU A 74 -4.55 -12.68 10.50
C GLU A 74 -4.93 -14.09 10.05
N GLU A 75 -4.78 -14.38 8.75
CA GLU A 75 -5.01 -15.72 8.18
C GLU A 75 -4.09 -16.75 8.84
N ARG A 76 -2.79 -16.45 8.96
CA ARG A 76 -1.82 -17.35 9.59
C ARG A 76 -2.08 -17.55 11.08
N LEU A 77 -2.56 -16.52 11.77
CA LEU A 77 -2.92 -16.62 13.18
C LEU A 77 -4.17 -17.49 13.38
N ALA A 78 -5.15 -17.41 12.47
CA ALA A 78 -6.32 -18.28 12.48
C ALA A 78 -5.95 -19.75 12.23
N GLU A 79 -5.04 -20.00 11.28
CA GLU A 79 -4.50 -21.35 11.03
C GLU A 79 -3.80 -21.90 12.27
N LEU A 80 -2.85 -21.15 12.84
CA LEU A 80 -2.11 -21.57 14.04
C LEU A 80 -3.03 -21.84 15.23
N LYS A 81 -4.07 -21.01 15.44
CA LYS A 81 -5.08 -21.25 16.47
C LYS A 81 -5.82 -22.56 16.23
N THR A 82 -6.19 -22.85 14.99
CA THR A 82 -6.89 -24.09 14.64
C THR A 82 -6.00 -25.29 14.92
N THR A 83 -4.74 -25.27 14.49
CA THR A 83 -3.76 -26.32 14.78
C THR A 83 -3.55 -26.50 16.28
N PHE A 84 -3.44 -25.41 17.04
CA PHE A 84 -3.28 -25.47 18.50
C PHE A 84 -4.48 -26.14 19.18
N GLN A 85 -5.70 -25.80 18.79
CA GLN A 85 -6.91 -26.42 19.35
C GLN A 85 -6.98 -27.91 19.02
N GLN A 86 -6.61 -28.29 17.79
CA GLN A 86 -6.55 -29.70 17.39
C GLN A 86 -5.54 -30.48 18.24
N GLN A 87 -4.29 -30.00 18.32
CA GLN A 87 -3.25 -30.65 19.12
C GLN A 87 -3.63 -30.78 20.60
N ARG A 88 -4.30 -29.74 21.14
CA ARG A 88 -4.81 -29.78 22.52
C ARG A 88 -5.86 -30.88 22.69
N GLN A 89 -6.78 -31.01 21.74
CA GLN A 89 -7.82 -32.04 21.79
C GLN A 89 -7.25 -33.45 21.60
N ASP A 90 -6.27 -33.61 20.72
CA ASP A 90 -5.56 -34.88 20.52
C ASP A 90 -4.87 -35.29 21.82
N THR A 91 -4.15 -34.37 22.47
CA THR A 91 -3.48 -34.61 23.76
C THR A 91 -4.47 -35.04 24.85
N ILE A 92 -5.62 -34.35 24.98
CA ILE A 92 -6.67 -34.73 25.94
C ILE A 92 -7.21 -36.13 25.64
N THR A 93 -7.38 -36.46 24.36
CA THR A 93 -7.91 -37.77 23.94
C THR A 93 -6.92 -38.88 24.27
N ASP A 94 -5.63 -38.67 24.01
CA ASP A 94 -4.57 -39.62 24.34
C ASP A 94 -4.49 -39.87 25.86
N GLU A 95 -4.50 -38.79 26.68
CA GLU A 95 -4.53 -38.91 28.14
C GLU A 95 -5.75 -39.70 28.65
N LEU A 96 -6.92 -39.48 28.06
CA LEU A 96 -8.14 -40.22 28.43
C LEU A 96 -8.06 -41.70 28.04
N LEU A 97 -7.52 -42.02 26.85
CA LEU A 97 -7.33 -43.40 26.40
C LEU A 97 -6.33 -44.15 27.29
N ASP A 98 -5.27 -43.49 27.73
CA ASP A 98 -4.30 -44.05 28.67
C ASP A 98 -4.94 -44.35 30.03
N ILE A 99 -5.79 -43.45 30.56
CA ILE A 99 -6.53 -43.67 31.81
C ILE A 99 -7.47 -44.88 31.70
N ILE A 100 -8.23 -44.99 30.60
CA ILE A 100 -9.16 -46.11 30.37
C ILE A 100 -8.38 -47.43 30.28
N SER A 101 -7.31 -47.47 29.48
CA SER A 101 -6.48 -48.66 29.29
C SER A 101 -5.82 -49.10 30.60
N GLY A 102 -5.34 -48.14 31.42
CA GLY A 102 -4.77 -48.41 32.73
C GLY A 102 -5.78 -48.98 33.73
N PHE A 103 -7.03 -48.48 33.71
CA PHE A 103 -8.11 -49.02 34.53
C PHE A 103 -8.49 -50.45 34.11
N GLU A 104 -8.62 -50.74 32.81
CA GLU A 104 -8.92 -52.08 32.31
C GLU A 104 -7.82 -53.09 32.66
N ALA A 105 -6.55 -52.69 32.63
CA ALA A 105 -5.43 -53.54 33.04
C ALA A 105 -5.45 -53.91 34.53
N LEU A 106 -6.08 -53.08 35.37
CA LEU A 106 -6.26 -53.32 36.81
C LEU A 106 -7.55 -54.09 37.11
N ALA A 107 -8.48 -54.21 36.14
CA ALA A 107 -9.69 -54.99 36.31
C ALA A 107 -9.33 -56.49 36.37
N PRO A 108 -9.86 -57.25 37.35
CA PRO A 108 -9.54 -58.65 37.49
C PRO A 108 -9.99 -59.43 36.24
N PRO A 109 -9.23 -60.44 35.78
CA PRO A 109 -9.62 -61.24 34.63
C PRO A 109 -11.01 -61.82 34.90
N ALA A 110 -11.95 -61.56 34.00
CA ALA A 110 -13.28 -62.13 34.08
C ALA A 110 -13.15 -63.66 34.19
N HIS A 111 -13.45 -64.21 35.37
CA HIS A 111 -13.66 -65.64 35.54
C HIS A 111 -14.91 -66.02 34.73
N GLY A 112 -14.68 -66.51 33.52
CA GLY A 112 -15.64 -67.33 32.79
C GLY A 112 -15.56 -68.76 33.31
N GLY A 113 -16.71 -69.34 33.66
CA GLY A 113 -16.87 -70.76 34.01
C GLY A 113 -17.26 -71.01 35.45
#